data_AF-A0A439KKX6-F1
#
_entry.id   AF-A0A439KKX6-F1
#
_cell.length_a   1.000
_cell.length_b   1.000
_cell.length_c   1.000
_cell.angle_alpha   90.00
_cell.angle_beta   90.00
_cell.angle_gamma   90.00
#
_symmetry.space_group_name_H-M   'P 1'
#
loop_
_entity.id
_entity.type
_entity.pdbx_description
1 polymer ?
#
loop_
_entity_poly.entity_id
_entity_poly.type
_entity_poly.pdbx_seq_one_letter_code
_entity_poly.pdbx_strand_id
1 'polypeptide(L)'
;SDEEIKSEIATRHPYKSWLANTQLILEDLKPVEPRALRRDVSLLDRQQAFGFTQEDTKLLMSPMATTGQEAVGSMGTDTPISAMSDRSKLLYTYFKQNFA
;
A
#
# COMPACT_ATOMS: atom_id res chain seq x y z
N SER A 1 19.93 -36.02 -1.72
CA SER A 1 18.67 -35.59 -1.08
C SER A 1 18.54 -34.06 -1.23
N ASP A 2 17.32 -33.52 -1.22
CA ASP A 2 17.08 -32.06 -1.23
C ASP A 2 17.87 -31.34 -0.12
N GLU A 3 17.91 -31.95 1.07
CA GLU A 3 18.66 -31.45 2.22
C GLU A 3 20.17 -31.36 1.96
N GLU A 4 20.74 -32.36 1.29
CA GLU A 4 22.18 -32.39 0.97
C GLU A 4 22.55 -31.28 -0.01
N ILE A 5 21.71 -31.06 -1.04
CA ILE A 5 21.93 -30.00 -2.04
C ILE A 5 21.83 -28.61 -1.39
N LYS A 6 20.83 -28.40 -0.52
CA LYS A 6 20.66 -27.14 0.20
C LYS A 6 21.81 -26.87 1.16
N SER A 7 22.26 -27.88 1.90
CA SER A 7 23.39 -27.76 2.84
C SER A 7 24.70 -27.42 2.13
N GLU A 8 24.97 -28.09 1.00
CA GLU A 8 26.14 -27.80 0.18
C GLU A 8 26.13 -26.33 -0.29
N ILE A 9 25.01 -25.84 -0.83
CA ILE A 9 24.91 -24.47 -1.34
C ILE A 9 24.99 -23.44 -0.20
N ALA A 10 24.28 -23.67 0.91
CA ALA A 10 24.22 -22.75 2.04
C ALA A 10 25.56 -22.55 2.75
N THR A 11 26.47 -23.53 2.67
CA THR A 11 27.78 -23.48 3.35
C THR A 11 28.92 -22.96 2.47
N ARG A 12 28.70 -22.72 1.17
CA ARG A 12 29.73 -22.19 0.25
C ARG A 12 30.31 -20.84 0.67
N HIS A 13 29.50 -20.00 1.31
CA HIS A 13 29.89 -18.66 1.75
C HIS A 13 29.26 -18.32 3.11
N PRO A 14 29.85 -17.36 3.87
CA PRO A 14 29.32 -16.95 5.16
C PRO A 14 28.12 -15.98 5.01
N TYR A 15 27.06 -16.43 4.35
CA TYR A 15 25.88 -15.61 4.02
C TYR A 15 25.27 -14.93 5.24
N LYS A 16 25.24 -15.61 6.40
CA LYS A 16 24.75 -15.04 7.67
C LYS A 16 25.55 -13.83 8.11
N SER A 17 26.87 -13.88 8.00
CA SER A 17 27.76 -12.78 8.38
C SER A 17 27.61 -11.60 7.42
N TRP A 18 27.50 -11.87 6.12
CA TRP A 18 27.25 -10.81 5.14
C TRP A 18 25.94 -10.10 5.42
N LEU A 19 24.86 -10.85 5.68
CA LEU A 19 23.56 -10.29 6.00
C LEU A 19 23.60 -9.44 7.28
N ALA A 20 24.24 -9.94 8.35
CA ALA A 20 24.37 -9.21 9.60
C ALA A 20 25.16 -7.89 9.46
N ASN A 21 26.09 -7.83 8.51
CA ASN A 21 26.93 -6.65 8.29
C ASN A 21 26.32 -5.62 7.33
N THR A 22 25.36 -6.00 6.49
CA THR A 22 24.82 -5.13 5.42
C THR A 22 23.32 -4.86 5.52
N GLN A 23 22.56 -5.72 6.19
CA GLN A 23 21.12 -5.55 6.33
C GLN A 23 20.81 -4.54 7.43
N LEU A 24 19.91 -3.60 7.13
CA LEU A 24 19.29 -2.72 8.10
C LEU A 24 17.84 -3.15 8.29
N ILE A 25 17.48 -3.53 9.52
CA ILE A 25 16.11 -3.87 9.89
C ILE A 25 15.45 -2.61 10.42
N LEU A 26 14.54 -2.02 9.63
CA LEU A 26 13.89 -0.75 9.97
C LEU A 26 13.05 -0.83 11.25
N GLU A 27 12.53 -2.02 11.56
CA GLU A 27 11.70 -2.28 12.74
C GLU A 27 12.49 -2.20 14.07
N ASP A 28 13.80 -2.46 14.04
CA ASP A 28 14.69 -2.38 15.20
C ASP A 28 15.19 -0.94 15.46
N LEU A 29 15.00 -0.04 14.49
CA LEU A 29 15.42 1.35 14.62
C LEU A 29 14.51 2.08 15.60
N LYS A 30 15.09 3.06 16.31
CA LYS A 30 14.31 3.92 17.20
C LYS A 30 13.23 4.66 16.39
N PRO A 31 11.98 4.70 16.88
CA PRO A 31 10.93 5.47 16.24
C PRO A 31 11.37 6.92 16.05
N VAL A 32 11.11 7.46 14.86
CA VAL A 32 11.30 8.88 14.60
C VAL A 32 9.99 9.59 14.92
N GLU A 33 10.08 10.67 15.70
CA GLU A 33 8.91 11.50 15.99
C GLU A 33 8.24 11.97 14.69
N PRO A 34 6.92 11.81 14.54
CA PRO A 34 6.21 12.23 13.34
C PRO A 34 6.47 13.72 13.06
N ARG A 35 6.79 14.05 11.81
CA ARG A 35 6.90 15.45 11.40
C ARG A 35 5.57 16.15 11.67
N ALA A 36 5.64 17.34 12.27
CA ALA A 36 4.46 18.17 12.52
C ALA A 36 3.65 18.37 11.23
N LEU A 37 2.33 18.26 11.35
CA LEU A 37 1.41 18.47 10.24
C LEU A 37 1.56 19.89 9.68
N ARG A 38 1.67 19.99 8.37
CA ARG A 38 1.54 21.28 7.68
C ARG A 38 0.08 21.76 7.76
N ARG A 39 -0.09 23.00 8.22
CA ARG A 39 -1.38 23.68 8.41
C ARG A 39 -1.57 24.88 7.46
N ASP A 40 -0.71 24.98 6.47
CA ASP A 40 -0.75 26.00 5.41
C ASP A 40 -1.97 25.86 4.49
N VAL A 41 -2.47 24.64 4.33
CA VAL A 41 -3.68 24.33 3.54
C VAL A 41 -4.64 23.49 4.38
N SER A 42 -5.95 23.73 4.24
CA SER A 42 -6.96 22.94 4.95
C SER A 42 -6.92 21.46 4.52
N LEU A 43 -7.46 20.58 5.36
CA LEU A 43 -7.55 19.15 5.01
C LEU A 43 -8.50 18.94 3.82
N LEU A 44 -9.63 19.64 3.82
CA LEU A 44 -10.66 19.50 2.79
C LEU A 44 -10.12 19.89 1.41
N ASP A 45 -9.39 21.02 1.32
CA ASP A 45 -8.82 21.47 0.04
C ASP A 45 -7.82 20.44 -0.50
N ARG A 46 -7.02 19.84 0.38
CA ARG A 46 -6.08 18.76 0.01
C ARG A 46 -6.83 17.53 -0.48
N GLN A 47 -7.85 17.08 0.25
CA GLN A 47 -8.67 15.94 -0.14
C GLN A 47 -9.29 16.16 -1.52
N GLN A 48 -9.89 17.32 -1.76
CA GLN A 48 -10.48 17.68 -3.04
C GLN A 48 -9.43 17.75 -4.16
N ALA A 49 -8.25 18.31 -3.91
CA ALA A 49 -7.16 18.36 -4.88
C ALA A 49 -6.67 16.98 -5.31
N PHE A 50 -6.70 15.99 -4.41
CA PHE A 50 -6.36 14.60 -4.69
C PHE A 50 -7.55 13.73 -5.10
N GLY A 51 -8.73 14.34 -5.32
CA GLY A 51 -9.92 13.64 -5.81
C GLY A 51 -10.62 12.75 -4.78
N PHE A 52 -10.35 12.93 -3.48
CA PHE A 52 -11.10 12.23 -2.43
C PHE A 52 -12.54 12.73 -2.38
N THR A 53 -13.47 11.78 -2.33
CA THR A 53 -14.89 12.03 -2.17
C THR A 53 -15.36 11.69 -0.75
N GLN A 54 -16.56 12.15 -0.41
CA GLN A 54 -17.22 11.73 0.83
C GLN A 54 -17.48 10.22 0.86
N GLU A 55 -17.73 9.62 -0.31
CA GLU A 55 -17.93 8.18 -0.44
C GLU A 55 -16.65 7.41 -0.13
N ASP A 56 -15.50 7.83 -0.66
CA ASP A 56 -14.20 7.21 -0.37
C ASP A 56 -13.92 7.21 1.14
N THR A 57 -14.16 8.35 1.79
CA THR A 57 -13.91 8.48 3.23
C THR A 57 -14.89 7.62 4.03
N LYS A 58 -16.17 7.65 3.68
CA LYS A 58 -17.21 6.96 4.46
C LYS A 58 -17.20 5.45 4.25
N LEU A 59 -17.10 4.99 3.00
CA LEU A 59 -17.24 3.59 2.64
C LEU A 59 -15.90 2.85 2.64
N LEU A 60 -14.82 3.48 2.18
CA LEU A 60 -13.51 2.82 2.06
C LEU A 60 -12.65 3.07 3.31
N MET A 61 -12.48 4.32 3.72
CA MET A 61 -11.57 4.65 4.83
C MET A 61 -12.09 4.22 6.20
N SER A 62 -13.40 4.36 6.46
CA SER A 62 -13.99 4.01 7.77
C SER A 62 -13.74 2.56 8.21
N PRO A 63 -14.00 1.51 7.40
CA PRO A 63 -13.71 0.15 7.82
C PRO A 63 -12.21 -0.10 8.03
N MET A 64 -11.35 0.44 7.16
CA MET A 64 -9.89 0.30 7.34
C MET A 64 -9.42 0.91 8.66
N ALA A 65 -9.98 2.05 9.06
CA ALA A 65 -9.61 2.72 10.30
C ALA A 65 -10.20 2.05 11.56
N THR A 66 -11.36 1.40 11.45
CA THR A 66 -12.09 0.87 12.62
C THR A 66 -11.88 -0.63 12.83
N THR A 67 -11.83 -1.43 11.77
CA THR A 67 -11.68 -2.89 11.83
C THR A 67 -10.36 -3.40 11.25
N GLY A 68 -9.59 -2.54 10.57
CA GLY A 68 -8.35 -2.93 9.90
C GLY A 68 -8.58 -3.77 8.64
N GLN A 69 -9.80 -3.78 8.10
CA GLN A 69 -10.18 -4.54 6.92
C GLN A 69 -10.60 -3.61 5.78
N GLU A 70 -10.38 -4.06 4.55
CA GLU A 70 -10.90 -3.37 3.36
C GLU A 70 -12.43 -3.44 3.30
N ALA A 71 -13.03 -2.47 2.61
CA ALA A 71 -14.48 -2.42 2.43
C ALA A 71 -14.98 -3.57 1.54
N VAL A 72 -16.07 -4.21 1.96
CA VAL A 72 -16.76 -5.25 1.17
C VAL A 72 -18.02 -4.68 0.55
N GLY A 73 -18.25 -4.98 -0.73
CA GLY A 73 -19.44 -4.57 -1.51
C GLY A 73 -19.93 -5.69 -2.43
N SER A 74 -21.05 -5.45 -3.10
CA SER A 74 -21.67 -6.40 -4.04
C SER A 74 -22.22 -5.67 -5.28
N MET A 75 -22.85 -6.43 -6.21
CA MET A 75 -23.52 -5.93 -7.43
C MET A 75 -22.62 -5.48 -8.60
N GLY A 76 -21.30 -5.65 -8.51
CA GLY A 76 -20.37 -5.32 -9.59
C GLY A 76 -20.22 -3.81 -9.83
N THR A 77 -19.49 -3.43 -10.87
CA THR A 77 -19.21 -2.02 -11.20
C THR A 77 -19.96 -1.57 -12.46
N ASP A 78 -21.06 -0.85 -12.28
CA ASP A 78 -21.88 -0.26 -13.36
C ASP A 78 -21.44 1.18 -13.75
N THR A 79 -20.16 1.49 -13.55
CA THR A 79 -19.61 2.81 -13.92
C THR A 79 -18.82 2.69 -15.21
N PRO A 80 -18.79 3.75 -16.06
CA PRO A 80 -17.96 3.75 -17.25
C PRO A 80 -16.50 3.46 -16.92
N ILE A 81 -15.81 2.78 -17.82
CA ILE A 81 -14.36 2.64 -17.72
C ILE A 81 -13.70 4.02 -17.67
N SER A 82 -12.54 4.11 -17.01
CA SER A 82 -11.92 5.40 -16.69
C SER A 82 -11.74 6.32 -17.91
N ALA A 83 -11.36 5.75 -19.06
CA ALA A 83 -11.15 6.49 -20.31
C ALA A 83 -12.44 7.01 -20.97
N MET A 84 -13.62 6.48 -20.60
CA MET A 84 -14.93 6.87 -21.14
C MET A 84 -15.77 7.65 -20.12
N SER A 85 -15.21 8.01 -18.96
CA SER A 85 -15.96 8.69 -17.92
C SER A 85 -16.02 10.21 -18.18
N ASP A 86 -17.21 10.79 -18.04
CA ASP A 86 -17.40 12.25 -18.03
C ASP A 86 -16.92 12.92 -16.72
N ARG A 87 -16.40 12.12 -15.77
CA ARG A 87 -15.88 12.58 -14.49
C ARG A 87 -14.37 12.39 -14.47
N SER A 88 -13.67 13.27 -13.75
CA SER A 88 -12.24 13.09 -13.47
C SER A 88 -12.01 11.76 -12.75
N LYS A 89 -11.06 10.97 -13.24
CA LYS A 89 -10.69 9.66 -12.69
C LYS A 89 -9.21 9.65 -12.33
N LEU A 90 -8.89 9.07 -11.18
CA LEU A 90 -7.52 8.98 -10.69
C LEU A 90 -6.71 7.97 -11.50
N LEU A 91 -5.40 8.19 -11.61
CA LEU A 91 -4.53 7.41 -12.48
C LEU A 91 -4.62 5.90 -12.23
N TYR A 92 -4.74 5.48 -10.97
CA TYR A 92 -4.80 4.06 -10.63
C TYR A 92 -6.04 3.35 -11.17
N THR A 93 -7.14 4.04 -11.49
CA THR A 93 -8.36 3.39 -11.99
C THR A 93 -8.24 2.94 -13.45
N TYR A 94 -7.17 3.34 -14.15
CA TYR A 94 -6.84 2.89 -15.50
C TYR A 94 -6.11 1.54 -15.52
N PHE A 95 -5.45 1.19 -14.41
CA PHE A 95 -4.73 -0.07 -14.28
C PHE A 95 -5.66 -1.12 -13.67
N LYS A 96 -5.65 -2.34 -14.23
CA LYS A 96 -6.43 -3.48 -13.73
C LYS A 96 -5.46 -4.52 -13.20
N GLN A 97 -5.81 -5.10 -12.05
CA GLN A 97 -5.04 -6.17 -11.44
C GLN A 97 -5.17 -7.42 -12.32
N ASN A 98 -4.04 -8.03 -12.67
CA ASN A 98 -4.02 -9.31 -13.34
C ASN A 98 -4.28 -10.43 -12.32
N PHE A 99 -4.93 -11.50 -12.76
CA PHE A 99 -5.12 -12.74 -11.99
C PHE A 99 -4.59 -13.92 -12.80
N ALA A 100 -4.13 -14.97 -12.11
CA ALA A 100 -3.61 -16.22 -12.67
C ALA A 100 -4.54 -17.39 -12.33
#